data_AF-A0A1E9HBG2-F1
#
_entry.id   AF-A0A1E9HBG2-F1
#
_cell.length_a   1.000
_cell.length_b   1.000
_cell.length_c   1.000
_cell.angle_alpha   90.00
_cell.angle_beta   90.00
_cell.angle_gamma   90.00
#
_symmetry.space_group_name_H-M   'P 1'
#
loop_
_entity.id
_entity.type
_entity.pdbx_description
1 polymer ?
#
loop_
_entity_poly.entity_id
_entity_poly.type
_entity_poly.pdbx_seq_one_letter_code
_entity_poly.pdbx_strand_id
1 'polypeptide(L)'
;MAERFLYWEQVEEIKQLKREGRFREAFDLLSRCREAVTMEALYPHEEDGYMRAPATPAPWYWWESAVILRRLGDRRAERAILEDFEALKIRHLRATNGEAVFIGSMFPKIQERLDKMREQDG
;
A
#
# COMPACT_ATOMS: atom_id res chain seq x y z
N MET A 1 -1.30 21.86 -15.37
CA MET A 1 -0.87 21.33 -14.07
C MET A 1 -1.71 20.11 -13.79
N ALA A 2 -1.11 18.94 -13.58
CA ALA A 2 -1.86 17.75 -13.19
C ALA A 2 -2.33 17.93 -11.75
N GLU A 3 -3.61 17.68 -11.48
CA GLU A 3 -4.19 17.69 -10.14
C GLU A 3 -3.49 16.63 -9.27
N ARG A 4 -3.05 17.00 -8.06
CA ARG A 4 -2.39 16.07 -7.12
C ARG A 4 -3.43 15.06 -6.65
N PHE A 5 -3.20 13.77 -6.91
CA PHE A 5 -4.09 12.71 -6.46
C PHE A 5 -3.95 12.49 -4.96
N LEU A 6 -4.93 12.96 -4.18
CA LEU A 6 -4.96 12.85 -2.72
C LEU A 6 -5.50 11.47 -2.31
N TYR A 7 -4.58 10.51 -2.18
CA TYR A 7 -4.92 9.10 -1.95
C TYR A 7 -5.72 8.85 -0.66
N TRP A 8 -5.58 9.72 0.35
CA TRP A 8 -6.29 9.60 1.63
C TRP A 8 -7.77 10.00 1.53
N GLU A 9 -8.15 10.82 0.56
CA GLU A 9 -9.56 11.18 0.33
C GLU A 9 -10.35 10.03 -0.31
N GLN A 10 -9.64 9.06 -0.90
CA GLN A 10 -10.23 7.93 -1.61
C GLN A 10 -10.67 6.80 -0.68
N VAL A 11 -10.35 6.85 0.62
CA VAL A 11 -10.57 5.76 1.57
C VAL A 11 -12.05 5.38 1.67
N GLU A 12 -12.95 6.36 1.74
CA GLU A 12 -14.38 6.09 1.87
C GLU A 12 -14.98 5.58 0.55
N GLU A 13 -14.50 6.06 -0.60
CA GLU A 13 -14.90 5.54 -1.91
C GLU A 13 -14.47 4.07 -2.09
N ILE A 14 -13.22 3.74 -1.74
CA ILE A 14 -12.71 2.36 -1.76
C ILE A 14 -13.59 1.45 -0.88
N LYS A 15 -13.93 1.90 0.34
CA LYS A 15 -14.82 1.15 1.23
C LYS A 15 -16.20 0.95 0.61
N GLN A 16 -16.75 1.98 -0.03
CA GLN A 16 -18.06 1.92 -0.64
C GLN A 16 -18.09 0.96 -1.83
N LEU A 17 -17.13 1.06 -2.76
CA LEU A 17 -16.98 0.15 -3.89
C LEU A 17 -16.89 -1.32 -3.43
N LYS A 18 -16.13 -1.58 -2.36
CA LYS A 18 -16.05 -2.92 -1.76
C LYS A 18 -17.37 -3.41 -1.18
N ARG A 19 -18.15 -2.53 -0.53
CA ARG A 19 -19.49 -2.86 -0.01
C ARG A 19 -20.47 -3.18 -1.13
N GLU A 20 -20.36 -2.48 -2.25
CA GLU A 20 -21.16 -2.70 -3.46
C GLU A 20 -20.71 -3.93 -4.28
N GLY A 21 -19.63 -4.62 -3.87
CA GLY A 21 -19.08 -5.76 -4.60
C GLY A 21 -18.32 -5.38 -5.89
N ARG A 22 -18.06 -4.09 -6.11
CA ARG A 22 -17.32 -3.53 -7.25
C ARG A 22 -15.81 -3.66 -7.02
N PHE A 23 -15.36 -4.91 -6.85
CA PHE A 23 -13.99 -5.22 -6.43
C PHE A 23 -12.92 -4.81 -7.45
N ARG A 24 -13.21 -4.87 -8.74
CA ARG A 24 -12.26 -4.45 -9.80
C ARG A 24 -12.02 -2.95 -9.73
N GLU A 25 -13.08 -2.16 -9.63
CA GLU A 25 -12.97 -0.69 -9.54
C GLU A 25 -12.29 -0.26 -8.23
N ALA A 26 -12.62 -0.92 -7.12
CA ALA A 26 -11.91 -0.71 -5.86
C ALA A 26 -10.41 -1.02 -5.99
N PHE A 27 -10.04 -2.08 -6.72
CA PHE A 27 -8.64 -2.45 -6.95
C PHE A 27 -7.92 -1.44 -7.84
N ASP A 28 -8.56 -0.94 -8.90
CA ASP A 28 -7.99 0.08 -9.78
C ASP A 28 -7.73 1.39 -9.02
N LEU A 29 -8.69 1.81 -8.17
CA LEU A 29 -8.52 2.98 -7.31
C LEU A 29 -7.39 2.76 -6.28
N LEU A 30 -7.33 1.59 -5.64
CA LEU A 30 -6.24 1.21 -4.75
C LEU A 30 -4.88 1.21 -5.46
N SER A 31 -4.82 0.82 -6.74
CA SER A 31 -3.58 0.85 -7.50
C SER A 31 -3.03 2.26 -7.65
N ARG A 32 -3.90 3.23 -7.94
CA ARG A 32 -3.52 4.66 -7.99
C ARG A 32 -3.08 5.17 -6.62
N CYS A 33 -3.76 4.77 -5.55
CA CYS A 33 -3.35 5.13 -4.18
C CYS A 33 -1.96 4.57 -3.84
N ARG A 34 -1.67 3.31 -4.17
CA ARG A 34 -0.34 2.72 -3.92
C ARG A 34 0.77 3.43 -4.68
N GLU A 35 0.52 3.84 -5.92
CA GLU A 35 1.49 4.61 -6.71
C GLU A 35 1.80 5.95 -6.04
N ALA A 36 0.77 6.71 -5.65
CA ALA A 36 0.94 7.98 -4.95
C ALA A 36 1.67 7.82 -3.61
N VAL A 37 1.29 6.82 -2.80
CA VAL A 37 1.97 6.52 -1.52
C VAL A 37 3.41 6.09 -1.75
N THR A 38 3.70 5.33 -2.81
CA THR A 38 5.07 4.91 -3.15
C THR A 38 5.95 6.11 -3.49
N MET A 39 5.40 7.08 -4.25
CA MET A 39 6.14 8.29 -4.59
C MET A 39 6.48 9.11 -3.35
N GLU A 40 5.49 9.37 -2.48
CA GLU A 40 5.73 10.10 -1.23
C GLU A 40 6.64 9.35 -0.26
N ALA A 41 6.64 8.02 -0.30
CA ALA A 41 7.51 7.21 0.54
C ALA A 41 8.96 7.14 0.06
N LEU A 42 9.24 7.37 -1.22
CA LEU A 42 10.60 7.22 -1.73
C LEU A 42 11.29 8.54 -2.01
N TYR A 43 10.52 9.61 -2.18
CA TYR A 43 11.04 10.89 -2.66
C TYR A 43 10.57 12.03 -1.76
N PRO A 44 11.49 12.95 -1.39
CA PRO A 44 11.11 14.24 -0.86
C PRO A 44 10.19 14.95 -1.86
N HIS A 45 9.18 15.65 -1.36
CA HIS A 45 8.24 16.39 -2.19
C HIS A 45 7.95 17.76 -1.57
N GLU A 46 7.62 18.72 -2.41
CA GLU A 46 7.21 20.05 -1.95
C GLU A 46 5.72 20.03 -1.57
N GLU A 47 5.43 20.55 -0.40
CA GLU A 47 4.07 20.75 0.10
C GLU A 47 4.01 22.09 0.83
N ASP A 48 3.06 22.93 0.45
CA ASP A 48 2.88 24.29 0.99
C ASP A 48 4.16 25.16 0.95
N GLY A 49 5.01 24.96 -0.06
CA GLY A 49 6.29 25.66 -0.22
C GLY A 49 7.44 25.12 0.64
N TYR A 50 7.24 23.97 1.30
CA TYR A 50 8.25 23.31 2.12
C TYR A 50 8.60 21.93 1.58
N MET A 51 9.90 21.60 1.54
CA MET A 51 10.36 20.25 1.24
C MET A 51 10.05 19.32 2.42
N ARG A 52 9.18 18.34 2.18
CA ARG A 52 8.89 17.24 3.10
C ARG A 52 9.89 16.10 2.88
N ALA A 53 10.32 15.49 3.98
CA ALA A 53 11.06 14.23 3.92
C ALA A 53 10.13 13.10 3.41
N PRO A 54 10.69 12.00 2.88
CA PRO A 54 9.89 10.85 2.48
C PRO A 54 8.99 10.35 3.64
N ALA A 55 7.72 10.11 3.35
CA ALA A 55 6.72 9.75 4.35
C ALA A 55 6.65 8.24 4.57
N THR A 56 6.38 7.79 5.81
CA THR A 56 6.18 6.36 6.08
C THR A 56 4.99 5.83 5.26
N PRO A 57 5.18 4.82 4.38
CA PRO A 57 4.11 4.33 3.53
C PRO A 57 2.99 3.68 4.34
N ALA A 58 1.75 4.08 4.07
CA ALA A 58 0.58 3.51 4.75
C ALA A 58 0.30 2.07 4.26
N PRO A 59 0.37 1.04 5.13
CA PRO A 59 0.21 -0.36 4.74
C PRO A 59 -1.22 -0.71 4.29
N TRP A 60 -2.20 0.13 4.64
CA TRP A 60 -3.61 -0.12 4.38
C TRP A 60 -3.90 -0.38 2.90
N TYR A 61 -3.32 0.40 1.99
CA TYR A 61 -3.60 0.28 0.56
C TYR A 61 -3.15 -1.07 -0.02
N TRP A 62 -2.02 -1.62 0.46
CA TRP A 62 -1.55 -2.95 0.06
C TRP A 62 -2.38 -4.06 0.70
N TRP A 63 -2.74 -3.91 1.98
CA TRP A 63 -3.60 -4.86 2.67
C TRP A 63 -4.97 -5.00 2.00
N GLU A 64 -5.64 -3.89 1.72
CA GLU A 64 -6.97 -3.90 1.07
C GLU A 64 -6.92 -4.48 -0.34
N SER A 65 -5.83 -4.22 -1.06
CA SER A 65 -5.57 -4.82 -2.37
C SER A 65 -5.43 -6.33 -2.28
N ALA A 66 -4.67 -6.83 -1.30
CA ALA A 66 -4.51 -8.26 -1.05
C ALA A 66 -5.84 -8.92 -0.69
N VAL A 67 -6.66 -8.27 0.14
CA VAL A 67 -8.01 -8.74 0.49
C VAL A 67 -8.90 -8.87 -0.75
N ILE A 68 -8.86 -7.90 -1.67
CA ILE A 68 -9.62 -7.97 -2.93
C ILE A 68 -9.11 -9.10 -3.82
N LEU A 69 -7.80 -9.21 -4.03
CA LEU A 69 -7.22 -10.27 -4.86
C LEU A 69 -7.55 -11.66 -4.33
N ARG A 70 -7.49 -11.83 -3.00
CA ARG A 70 -7.95 -13.06 -2.34
C ARG A 70 -9.43 -13.33 -2.62
N ARG A 71 -10.29 -12.31 -2.58
CA ARG A 71 -11.72 -12.44 -2.85
C ARG A 71 -12.00 -12.83 -4.32
N LEU A 72 -11.14 -12.38 -5.23
CA LEU A 72 -11.17 -12.75 -6.65
C LEU A 72 -10.52 -14.11 -6.94
N GLY A 73 -9.95 -14.78 -5.93
CA GLY A 73 -9.32 -16.09 -6.06
C GLY A 73 -7.89 -16.06 -6.60
N ASP A 74 -7.31 -14.87 -6.81
CA ASP A 74 -5.95 -14.73 -7.33
C ASP A 74 -4.93 -14.71 -6.18
N ARG A 75 -4.61 -15.90 -5.66
CA ARG A 75 -3.61 -16.08 -4.59
C ARG A 75 -2.22 -15.63 -5.02
N ARG A 76 -1.87 -15.76 -6.30
CA ARG A 76 -0.55 -15.37 -6.80
C ARG A 76 -0.40 -13.85 -6.77
N ALA A 77 -1.40 -13.13 -7.27
CA ALA A 77 -1.42 -11.68 -7.19
C ALA A 77 -1.52 -11.19 -5.73
N GLU A 78 -2.31 -11.86 -4.88
CA GLU A 78 -2.35 -11.57 -3.44
C GLU A 78 -0.93 -11.61 -2.84
N ARG A 79 -0.15 -12.66 -3.14
CA ARG A 79 1.22 -12.77 -2.65
C ARG A 79 2.10 -11.65 -3.20
N ALA A 80 2.06 -11.44 -4.51
CA ALA A 80 2.88 -10.44 -5.18
C ALA A 80 2.66 -9.03 -4.61
N ILE A 81 1.41 -8.68 -4.25
CA ILE A 81 1.13 -7.36 -3.70
C ILE A 81 1.67 -7.19 -2.29
N LEU A 82 1.63 -8.23 -1.47
CA LEU A 82 2.20 -8.16 -0.12
C LEU A 82 3.74 -8.12 -0.16
N GLU A 83 4.36 -8.86 -1.07
CA GLU A 83 5.81 -8.83 -1.30
C GLU A 83 6.27 -7.46 -1.85
N ASP A 84 5.46 -6.83 -2.71
CA ASP A 84 5.72 -5.46 -3.20
C ASP A 84 5.78 -4.46 -2.03
N PHE A 85 4.89 -4.58 -1.05
CA PHE A 85 4.94 -3.75 0.14
C PHE A 85 6.19 -4.02 1.00
N GLU A 86 6.59 -5.28 1.16
CA GLU A 86 7.82 -5.65 1.85
C GLU A 86 9.05 -5.03 1.17
N ALA A 87 9.10 -5.06 -0.17
CA ALA A 87 10.14 -4.41 -0.95
C ALA A 87 10.12 -2.87 -0.80
N LEU A 88 8.94 -2.24 -0.83
CA LEU A 88 8.78 -0.81 -0.59
C LEU A 88 9.30 -0.42 0.80
N LYS A 89 8.97 -1.19 1.84
CA LYS A 89 9.46 -0.97 3.22
C LYS A 89 10.98 -0.93 3.27
N ILE A 90 11.65 -1.90 2.62
CA ILE A 90 13.11 -1.96 2.55
C ILE A 90 13.68 -0.74 1.81
N ARG A 91 13.07 -0.36 0.69
CA ARG A 91 13.48 0.83 -0.08
C ARG A 91 13.31 2.12 0.71
N HIS A 92 12.19 2.27 1.42
CA HIS A 92 11.91 3.43 2.28
C HIS A 92 12.95 3.53 3.40
N LEU A 93 13.24 2.43 4.10
CA LEU A 93 14.30 2.40 5.13
C LEU A 93 15.65 2.85 4.57
N ARG A 94 15.99 2.46 3.33
CA ARG A 94 17.21 2.94 2.68
C ARG A 94 17.14 4.44 2.37
N ALA A 95 16.01 4.92 1.88
CA ALA A 95 15.80 6.34 1.55
C ALA A 95 15.87 7.24 2.80
N THR A 96 15.48 6.73 3.97
CA THR A 96 15.50 7.45 5.25
C THR A 96 16.70 7.08 6.12
N ASN A 97 17.75 6.44 5.58
CA ASN A 97 18.92 5.98 6.35
C ASN A 97 18.59 5.15 7.62
N GLY A 98 17.49 4.40 7.60
CA GLY A 98 17.03 3.57 8.71
C GLY A 98 16.24 4.32 9.80
N GLU A 99 16.00 5.62 9.66
CA GLU A 99 15.33 6.44 10.68
C GLU A 99 13.80 6.30 10.68
N ALA A 100 13.21 5.71 9.63
CA ALA A 100 11.77 5.56 9.53
C ALA A 100 11.20 4.57 10.55
N VAL A 101 10.15 5.01 11.25
CA VAL A 101 9.41 4.18 12.20
C VAL A 101 8.09 3.74 11.56
N PHE A 102 7.88 2.43 11.47
CA PHE A 102 6.63 1.84 11.00
C PHE A 102 5.71 1.57 12.18
N ILE A 103 4.71 2.44 12.36
CA ILE A 103 3.74 2.37 13.44
C ILE A 103 2.42 1.80 12.90
N GLY A 104 1.75 0.95 13.68
CA GLY A 104 0.40 0.47 13.38
C GLY A 104 0.27 -1.05 13.25
N SER A 105 -0.95 -1.56 13.47
CA SER A 105 -1.24 -2.99 13.56
C SER A 105 -1.24 -3.74 12.22
N MET A 106 -1.12 -3.04 11.09
CA MET A 106 -1.17 -3.66 9.76
C MET A 106 0.18 -4.21 9.29
N PHE A 107 1.31 -3.66 9.73
CA PHE A 107 2.62 -4.20 9.37
C PHE A 107 2.81 -5.65 9.84
N PRO A 108 2.51 -6.00 11.12
CA PRO A 108 2.60 -7.38 11.57
C PRO A 108 1.64 -8.30 10.81
N LYS A 109 0.44 -7.81 10.43
CA LYS A 109 -0.54 -8.61 9.69
C LYS A 109 -0.08 -8.95 8.28
N ILE A 110 0.56 -8.01 7.58
CA ILE A 110 1.15 -8.27 6.26
C ILE A 110 2.26 -9.32 6.37
N GLN A 111 3.14 -9.19 7.36
CA GLN A 111 4.23 -10.14 7.59
C GLN A 111 3.68 -11.55 7.90
N GLU A 112 2.78 -11.66 8.87
CA GLU A 112 2.16 -12.94 9.26
C GLU A 112 1.45 -13.61 8.07
N ARG A 113 0.80 -12.81 7.20
CA ARG A 113 0.14 -13.35 6.00
C ARG A 113 1.15 -13.90 5.01
N LEU A 114 2.24 -13.18 4.74
CA LEU A 114 3.32 -13.65 3.87
C LEU A 114 3.97 -14.93 4.40
N ASP A 115 4.24 -14.99 5.70
CA ASP A 115 4.85 -16.16 6.33
C ASP A 115 3.96 -17.41 6.17
N LYS A 116 2.65 -17.28 6.43
CA LYS A 116 1.68 -18.37 6.18
C LYS A 116 1.58 -18.79 4.72
N MET A 117 1.81 -17.88 3.76
CA MET A 117 1.82 -18.21 2.34
C MET A 117 3.10 -18.97 1.97
N ARG A 118 4.25 -18.56 2.52
CA ARG A 118 5.54 -19.25 2.32
C ARG A 118 5.54 -20.67 2.87
N GLU A 119 4.89 -20.90 4.01
CA GLU A 119 4.72 -22.23 4.61
C GLU A 119 3.82 -23.17 3.80
N GLN A 120 2.89 -22.63 2.99
CA GLN A 120 1.98 -23.43 2.15
C GLN A 120 2.60 -23.83 0.80
N ASP A 121 3.70 -23.18 0.41
CA ASP A 121 4.40 -23.41 -0.85
C ASP A 121 5.64 -24.33 -0.70
N GLY A 122 5.94 -24.79 0.52
CA GLY A 122 7.04 -25.72 0.85
C GLY A 122 6.53 -27.11 1.21
#